data_AF-A0AAN9WBU5-F1
#
_entry.id   AF-A0AAN9WBU5-F1
#
_cell.length_a   1.000
_cell.length_b   1.000
_cell.length_c   1.000
_cell.angle_alpha   90.00
_cell.angle_beta   90.00
_cell.angle_gamma   90.00
#
_symmetry.space_group_name_H-M   'P 1'
#
loop_
_entity.id
_entity.type
_entity.pdbx_description
1 polymer ?
#
loop_
_entity_poly.entity_id
_entity_poly.type
_entity_poly.pdbx_seq_one_letter_code
_entity_poly.pdbx_strand_id
1 'polypeptide(L)'
;MYSIREATDVVWLAMMATTAKDADNSAPGAADARPPAPPPRLSLAQMNALPDVDFRRIFSNVVECCPEVAVALATQRPFSSVGAAAQAAADILEALPEAARRRVLLLHPDLAGRLAQHGLLTAESQREQQAAGVLRLDPERAQRLALLNTRYRERFGFPYVVCAREKKSSEQILEDLQQRVERSREDELRTGIDEVKKICRLRLQELVADD
;
A
#
# COMPACT_ATOMS: atom_id res chain seq x y z
N MET A 1 -30.20 7.06 -16.72
CA MET A 1 -30.11 5.72 -16.10
C MET A 1 -28.79 5.69 -15.33
N TYR A 2 -28.82 6.12 -14.07
CA TYR A 2 -27.64 6.26 -13.22
C TYR A 2 -27.17 4.87 -12.79
N SER A 3 -25.92 4.53 -13.07
CA SER A 3 -25.36 3.19 -12.81
C SER A 3 -24.86 3.09 -11.37
N ILE A 4 -25.24 2.01 -10.69
CA ILE A 4 -24.91 1.66 -9.28
C ILE A 4 -23.38 1.63 -9.02
N ARG A 5 -22.55 1.65 -10.07
CA ARG A 5 -21.07 1.63 -9.98
C ARG A 5 -20.43 2.99 -9.66
N GLU A 6 -21.07 4.11 -9.97
CA GLU A 6 -20.53 5.44 -9.61
C GLU A 6 -20.90 5.83 -8.18
N ALA A 7 -21.94 5.23 -7.61
CA ALA A 7 -22.38 5.49 -6.24
C ALA A 7 -21.44 4.89 -5.18
N THR A 8 -20.73 3.80 -5.47
CA THR A 8 -19.83 3.15 -4.49
C THR A 8 -18.51 3.90 -4.28
N ASP A 9 -18.01 4.60 -5.30
CA ASP A 9 -16.75 5.35 -5.19
C ASP A 9 -16.91 6.65 -4.38
N VAL A 10 -18.07 7.32 -4.50
CA VAL A 10 -18.35 8.56 -3.77
C VAL A 10 -18.78 8.28 -2.32
N VAL A 11 -19.50 7.17 -2.09
CA VAL A 11 -19.93 6.77 -0.74
C VAL A 11 -18.76 6.28 0.11
N TRP A 12 -17.76 5.62 -0.47
CA TRP A 12 -16.56 5.17 0.27
C TRP A 12 -15.67 6.33 0.72
N LEU A 13 -15.45 7.33 -0.14
CA LEU A 13 -14.77 8.59 0.20
C LEU A 13 -15.55 9.41 1.24
N ALA A 14 -16.88 9.42 1.17
CA ALA A 14 -17.73 10.13 2.14
C ALA A 14 -17.76 9.44 3.52
N MET A 15 -17.72 8.11 3.57
CA MET A 15 -17.72 7.34 4.84
C MET A 15 -16.43 7.54 5.66
N MET A 16 -15.29 7.76 4.99
CA MET A 16 -14.02 8.09 5.65
C MET A 16 -13.93 9.55 6.10
N ALA A 17 -14.74 10.45 5.53
CA ALA A 17 -14.72 11.88 5.83
C ALA A 17 -15.57 12.28 7.06
N THR A 18 -16.46 11.40 7.55
CA THR A 18 -17.47 11.76 8.57
C THR A 18 -17.06 11.61 10.05
N THR A 19 -15.81 11.32 10.38
CA THR A 19 -15.35 11.27 11.79
C THR A 19 -14.34 12.36 12.18
N ALA A 20 -14.23 13.43 11.39
CA ALA A 20 -13.38 14.57 11.73
C ALA A 20 -14.21 15.87 11.77
N LYS A 21 -15.04 16.01 12.80
CA LYS A 21 -15.49 17.33 13.23
C LYS A 21 -15.33 17.41 14.74
N ASP A 22 -14.67 18.47 15.15
CA ASP A 22 -14.32 18.85 16.53
C ASP A 22 -13.00 18.25 17.05
N ALA A 23 -11.89 18.70 16.48
CA ALA A 23 -10.60 18.68 17.16
C ALA A 23 -9.90 20.04 17.00
N ASP A 24 -9.62 20.63 18.16
CA ASP A 24 -8.96 21.91 18.39
C ASP A 24 -7.58 21.98 17.70
N ASN A 25 -7.33 23.11 17.03
CA ASN A 25 -6.21 23.30 16.11
C ASN A 25 -4.97 23.81 16.87
N SER A 26 -4.33 22.92 17.62
CA SER A 26 -2.99 23.15 18.20
C SER A 26 -2.19 21.87 18.45
N ALA A 27 -2.50 20.79 17.72
CA ALA A 27 -1.70 19.58 17.71
C ALA A 27 -0.55 19.68 16.67
N PRO A 28 0.61 19.05 16.91
CA PRO A 28 1.64 18.90 15.87
C PRO A 28 0.99 18.30 14.61
N GLY A 29 1.36 18.82 13.43
CA GLY A 29 0.74 18.44 12.17
C GLY A 29 0.69 16.92 12.00
N ALA A 30 -0.41 16.39 11.46
CA ALA A 30 -0.69 14.96 11.38
C ALA A 30 0.43 14.11 10.73
N ALA A 31 1.34 14.73 9.98
CA ALA A 31 2.54 14.12 9.42
C ALA A 31 3.61 13.72 10.46
N ASP A 32 3.61 14.29 11.67
CA ASP A 32 4.58 14.00 12.75
C ASP A 32 4.09 12.95 13.76
N ALA A 33 2.84 12.50 13.67
CA ALA A 33 2.32 11.44 14.52
C ALA A 33 3.04 10.12 14.20
N ARG A 34 3.67 9.51 15.22
CA ARG A 34 4.30 8.20 15.08
C ARG A 34 3.20 7.16 14.82
N PRO A 35 3.24 6.42 13.69
CA PRO A 35 2.27 5.36 13.44
C PRO A 35 2.35 4.29 14.53
N PRO A 36 1.24 3.58 14.80
CA PRO A 36 1.27 2.46 15.72
C PRO A 36 2.30 1.43 15.23
N ALA A 37 3.04 0.88 16.19
CA ALA A 37 3.97 -0.21 15.93
C ALA A 37 3.22 -1.42 15.34
N PRO A 38 3.87 -2.24 14.50
CA PRO A 38 3.28 -3.49 14.07
C PRO A 38 2.96 -4.37 15.30
N PRO A 39 1.93 -5.24 15.21
CA PRO A 39 1.62 -6.17 16.28
C PRO A 39 2.79 -7.16 16.51
N PRO A 40 2.84 -7.85 17.66
CA PRO A 40 3.79 -8.93 17.88
C PRO A 40 3.73 -9.97 16.75
N ARG A 41 4.90 -10.44 16.30
CA ARG A 41 4.98 -11.45 15.24
C ARG A 41 4.40 -12.78 15.71
N LEU A 42 3.66 -13.42 14.81
CA LEU A 42 3.30 -14.82 14.91
C LEU A 42 4.48 -15.70 14.49
N SER A 43 4.57 -16.90 15.03
CA SER A 43 5.38 -17.96 14.44
C SER A 43 4.69 -18.53 13.19
N LEU A 44 5.45 -19.17 12.30
CA LEU A 44 4.88 -19.80 11.10
C LEU A 44 3.87 -20.89 11.47
N ALA A 45 4.18 -21.72 12.47
CA ALA A 45 3.24 -22.70 13.01
C ALA A 45 1.93 -22.05 13.49
N GLN A 46 2.01 -20.91 14.18
CA GLN A 46 0.81 -20.17 14.61
C GLN A 46 -0.01 -19.66 13.42
N MET A 47 0.63 -19.05 12.42
CA MET A 47 -0.04 -18.58 11.20
C MET A 47 -0.77 -19.73 10.49
N ASN A 48 -0.13 -20.89 10.36
CA ASN A 48 -0.71 -22.07 9.71
C ASN A 48 -1.92 -22.62 10.47
N ALA A 49 -1.93 -22.52 11.80
CA ALA A 49 -3.00 -23.03 12.65
C ALA A 49 -4.18 -22.05 12.90
N LEU A 50 -4.10 -20.81 12.43
CA LEU A 50 -5.15 -19.80 12.65
C LEU A 50 -6.52 -20.25 12.10
N PRO A 51 -7.63 -19.98 12.80
CA PRO A 51 -8.95 -19.99 12.16
C PRO A 51 -8.99 -19.05 10.95
N ASP A 52 -9.75 -19.41 9.93
CA ASP A 52 -9.88 -18.63 8.69
C ASP A 52 -10.24 -17.16 8.93
N VAL A 53 -11.14 -16.90 9.89
CA VAL A 53 -11.57 -15.55 10.26
C VAL A 53 -10.42 -14.70 10.81
N ASP A 54 -9.57 -15.29 11.64
CA ASP A 54 -8.42 -14.61 12.22
C ASP A 54 -7.31 -14.40 11.20
N PHE A 55 -7.05 -15.39 10.35
CA PHE A 55 -6.10 -15.25 9.26
C PHE A 55 -6.48 -14.06 8.36
N ARG A 56 -7.72 -14.04 7.86
CA ARG A 56 -8.20 -12.98 6.98
C ARG A 56 -8.14 -11.61 7.65
N ARG A 57 -8.47 -11.52 8.94
CA ARG A 57 -8.40 -10.28 9.71
C ARG A 57 -6.97 -9.77 9.86
N ILE A 58 -6.06 -10.63 10.31
CA ILE A 58 -4.65 -10.29 10.59
C ILE A 58 -3.91 -9.90 9.31
N PHE A 59 -4.13 -10.65 8.23
CA PHE A 59 -3.44 -10.43 6.96
C PHE A 59 -4.20 -9.53 5.97
N SER A 60 -5.33 -8.93 6.37
CA SER A 60 -6.22 -8.15 5.49
C SER A 60 -5.54 -6.99 4.75
N ASN A 61 -4.49 -6.40 5.33
CA ASN A 61 -3.78 -5.26 4.76
C ASN A 61 -2.33 -5.60 4.32
N VAL A 62 -2.00 -6.88 4.10
CA VAL A 62 -0.70 -7.25 3.49
C VAL A 62 -0.59 -6.75 2.04
N VAL A 63 -1.73 -6.55 1.38
CA VAL A 63 -1.84 -5.74 0.16
C VAL A 63 -2.76 -4.58 0.51
N GLU A 64 -2.33 -3.34 0.23
CA GLU A 64 -3.03 -2.13 0.68
C GLU A 64 -4.51 -2.16 0.31
N CYS A 65 -5.36 -2.09 1.33
CA CYS A 65 -6.82 -2.06 1.25
C CYS A 65 -7.44 -3.16 0.35
N CYS A 66 -6.74 -4.30 0.17
CA CYS A 66 -7.16 -5.41 -0.70
C CYS A 66 -7.22 -6.73 0.09
N PRO A 67 -8.23 -6.91 0.95
CA PRO A 67 -8.36 -8.10 1.79
C PRO A 67 -8.61 -9.39 1.00
N GLU A 68 -9.02 -9.31 -0.26
CA GLU A 68 -9.25 -10.48 -1.12
C GLU A 68 -8.00 -11.33 -1.32
N VAL A 69 -6.81 -10.70 -1.31
CA VAL A 69 -5.53 -11.44 -1.38
C VAL A 69 -5.34 -12.30 -0.13
N ALA A 70 -5.67 -11.78 1.06
CA ALA A 70 -5.60 -12.54 2.30
C ALA A 70 -6.60 -13.71 2.33
N VAL A 71 -7.80 -13.51 1.77
CA VAL A 71 -8.80 -14.58 1.61
C VAL A 71 -8.27 -15.70 0.72
N ALA A 72 -7.71 -15.37 -0.45
CA ALA A 72 -7.14 -16.36 -1.35
C ALA A 72 -5.92 -17.06 -0.72
N LEU A 73 -5.04 -16.30 -0.06
CA LEU A 73 -3.85 -16.82 0.60
C LEU A 73 -4.20 -17.83 1.72
N ALA A 74 -5.27 -17.59 2.48
CA ALA A 74 -5.72 -18.49 3.54
C ALA A 74 -5.96 -19.94 3.05
N THR A 75 -6.39 -20.10 1.79
CA THR A 75 -6.68 -21.39 1.16
C THR A 75 -5.44 -22.18 0.75
N GLN A 76 -4.26 -21.55 0.74
CA GLN A 76 -3.00 -22.16 0.33
C GLN A 76 -2.15 -22.67 1.51
N ARG A 77 -2.69 -22.60 2.73
CA ARG A 77 -2.05 -23.16 3.92
C ARG A 77 -2.07 -24.69 3.90
N PRO A 78 -1.10 -25.35 4.55
CA PRO A 78 -0.01 -24.76 5.33
C PRO A 78 1.17 -24.28 4.46
N PHE A 79 1.85 -23.23 4.89
CA PHE A 79 3.08 -22.73 4.28
C PHE A 79 4.32 -23.33 4.95
N SER A 80 5.36 -23.62 4.15
CA SER A 80 6.64 -24.14 4.65
C SER A 80 7.61 -23.05 5.14
N SER A 81 7.38 -21.79 4.77
CA SER A 81 8.11 -20.62 5.26
C SER A 81 7.33 -19.33 5.00
N VAL A 82 7.71 -18.23 5.65
CA VAL A 82 7.20 -16.88 5.34
C VAL A 82 7.51 -16.51 3.89
N GLY A 83 8.65 -16.97 3.37
CA GLY A 83 9.01 -16.82 1.96
C GLY A 83 8.04 -17.55 1.02
N ALA A 84 7.62 -18.77 1.37
CA ALA A 84 6.62 -19.51 0.61
C ALA A 84 5.24 -18.83 0.64
N ALA A 85 4.83 -18.28 1.78
CA ALA A 85 3.60 -17.49 1.88
C ALA A 85 3.66 -16.21 1.02
N ALA A 86 4.81 -15.52 1.00
CA ALA A 86 5.00 -14.35 0.15
C ALA A 86 4.98 -14.70 -1.34
N GLN A 87 5.57 -15.84 -1.73
CA GLN A 87 5.51 -16.32 -3.10
C GLN A 87 4.08 -16.68 -3.52
N ALA A 88 3.33 -17.36 -2.66
CA ALA A 88 1.91 -17.65 -2.89
C ALA A 88 1.08 -16.36 -3.10
N ALA A 89 1.33 -15.31 -2.31
CA ALA A 89 0.69 -14.01 -2.50
C ALA A 89 1.10 -13.35 -3.83
N ALA A 90 2.37 -13.47 -4.23
CA ALA A 90 2.86 -12.97 -5.50
C ALA A 90 2.22 -13.68 -6.70
N ASP A 91 2.04 -14.99 -6.61
CA ASP A 91 1.39 -15.80 -7.65
C ASP A 91 -0.10 -15.44 -7.78
N ILE A 92 -0.79 -15.20 -6.66
CA ILE A 92 -2.16 -14.67 -6.64
C ILE A 92 -2.23 -13.33 -7.40
N LEU A 93 -1.34 -12.39 -7.09
CA LEU A 93 -1.29 -11.08 -7.73
C LEU A 93 -0.98 -11.14 -9.23
N GLU A 94 -0.10 -12.06 -9.65
CA GLU A 94 0.26 -12.25 -11.05
C GLU A 94 -0.91 -12.85 -11.87
N ALA A 95 -1.64 -13.79 -11.28
CA ALA A 95 -2.78 -14.44 -11.90
C ALA A 95 -4.01 -13.52 -12.06
N LEU A 96 -4.00 -12.34 -11.44
CA LEU A 96 -5.09 -11.38 -11.57
C LEU A 96 -5.25 -10.88 -13.02
N PRO A 97 -6.49 -10.74 -13.52
CA PRO A 97 -6.75 -10.03 -14.76
C PRO A 97 -6.21 -8.59 -14.70
N GLU A 98 -5.83 -8.02 -15.84
CA GLU A 98 -5.25 -6.68 -15.94
C GLU A 98 -6.08 -5.62 -15.19
N ALA A 99 -7.40 -5.65 -15.35
CA ALA A 99 -8.31 -4.71 -14.68
C ALA A 99 -8.27 -4.85 -13.15
N ALA A 100 -8.05 -6.05 -12.63
CA ALA A 100 -7.90 -6.29 -11.19
C ALA A 100 -6.53 -5.83 -10.68
N ARG A 101 -5.45 -6.08 -11.43
CA ARG A 101 -4.12 -5.52 -11.13
C ARG A 101 -4.16 -3.99 -11.06
N ARG A 102 -4.82 -3.34 -12.01
CA ARG A 102 -5.02 -1.89 -11.99
C ARG A 102 -5.77 -1.42 -10.74
N ARG A 103 -6.81 -2.14 -10.29
CA ARG A 103 -7.53 -1.82 -9.05
C ARG A 103 -6.63 -1.91 -7.83
N VAL A 104 -5.77 -2.94 -7.74
CA VAL A 104 -4.80 -3.07 -6.64
C VAL A 104 -3.89 -1.83 -6.58
N LEU A 105 -3.39 -1.34 -7.72
CA LEU A 105 -2.59 -0.11 -7.74
C LEU A 105 -3.40 1.11 -7.30
N LEU A 106 -4.66 1.24 -7.73
CA LEU A 106 -5.53 2.37 -7.37
C LEU A 106 -5.82 2.47 -5.86
N LEU A 107 -5.75 1.35 -5.13
CA LEU A 107 -5.94 1.32 -3.68
C LEU A 107 -4.74 1.90 -2.91
N HIS A 108 -3.57 2.01 -3.55
CA HIS A 108 -2.38 2.53 -2.88
C HIS A 108 -2.42 4.06 -2.77
N PRO A 109 -2.08 4.62 -1.59
CA PRO A 109 -1.95 6.06 -1.43
C PRO A 109 -0.73 6.58 -2.20
N ASP A 110 -0.76 7.84 -2.64
CA ASP A 110 0.46 8.46 -3.16
C ASP A 110 1.49 8.64 -2.05
N LEU A 111 2.75 8.58 -2.46
CA LEU A 111 3.85 9.09 -1.64
C LEU A 111 3.69 10.60 -1.40
N ALA A 112 3.69 10.98 -0.12
CA ALA A 112 3.53 12.36 0.34
C ALA A 112 2.31 13.11 -0.23
N GLY A 113 1.27 12.36 -0.66
CA GLY A 113 0.06 12.94 -1.23
C GLY A 113 -0.95 13.40 -0.18
N ARG A 114 -2.18 13.64 -0.64
CA ARG A 114 -3.27 14.17 0.21
C ARG A 114 -3.54 13.33 1.46
N LEU A 115 -3.56 12.00 1.35
CA LEU A 115 -3.79 11.13 2.51
C LEU A 115 -2.68 11.28 3.55
N ALA A 116 -1.42 11.41 3.12
CA ALA A 116 -0.30 11.67 4.03
C ALA A 116 -0.41 13.05 4.70
N GLN A 117 -0.75 14.08 3.92
CA GLN A 117 -0.91 15.46 4.41
C GLN A 117 -2.04 15.59 5.45
N HIS A 118 -3.07 14.77 5.34
CA HIS A 118 -4.20 14.75 6.26
C HIS A 118 -4.10 13.69 7.36
N GLY A 119 -3.01 12.91 7.42
CA GLY A 119 -2.85 11.85 8.43
C GLY A 119 -3.86 10.69 8.28
N LEU A 120 -4.30 10.41 7.06
CA LEU A 120 -5.31 9.40 6.71
C LEU A 120 -4.69 8.16 6.05
N LEU A 121 -3.38 7.97 6.15
CA LEU A 121 -2.71 6.75 5.70
C LEU A 121 -3.08 5.57 6.61
N THR A 122 -3.11 4.37 6.05
CA THR A 122 -3.08 3.14 6.87
C THR A 122 -1.82 3.11 7.72
N ALA A 123 -1.85 2.38 8.83
CA ALA A 123 -0.70 2.28 9.73
C ALA A 123 0.55 1.77 9.01
N GLU A 124 0.39 0.78 8.12
CA GLU A 124 1.45 0.23 7.28
C GLU A 124 2.01 1.30 6.32
N SER A 125 1.15 1.95 5.54
CA SER A 125 1.57 3.00 4.58
C SER A 125 2.26 4.17 5.28
N GLN A 126 1.78 4.59 6.46
CA GLN A 126 2.42 5.63 7.26
C GLN A 126 3.84 5.20 7.68
N ARG A 127 4.03 3.97 8.19
CA ARG A 127 5.36 3.46 8.55
C ARG A 127 6.30 3.41 7.35
N GLU A 128 5.81 2.93 6.22
CA GLU A 128 6.59 2.78 4.98
C GLU A 128 7.05 4.12 4.42
N GLN A 129 6.14 5.10 4.34
CA GLN A 129 6.46 6.45 3.85
C GLN A 129 7.37 7.22 4.83
N GLN A 130 7.16 7.06 6.14
CA GLN A 130 8.02 7.67 7.14
C GLN A 130 9.45 7.10 7.08
N ALA A 131 9.59 5.77 6.99
CA ALA A 131 10.89 5.11 6.90
C ALA A 131 11.67 5.50 5.64
N ALA A 132 10.97 5.78 4.53
CA ALA A 132 11.57 6.23 3.29
C ALA A 132 11.93 7.73 3.26
N GLY A 133 11.57 8.48 4.31
CA GLY A 133 11.86 9.91 4.42
C GLY A 133 11.01 10.82 3.51
N VAL A 134 10.06 10.26 2.75
CA VAL A 134 9.24 11.05 1.81
C VAL A 134 8.26 11.99 2.50
N LEU A 135 7.98 11.76 3.79
CA LEU A 135 7.15 12.65 4.61
C LEU A 135 7.91 13.87 5.16
N ARG A 136 9.24 13.93 4.98
CA ARG A 136 10.11 14.99 5.50
C ARG A 136 10.93 15.67 4.40
N LEU A 137 10.38 15.68 3.19
CA LEU A 137 10.98 16.39 2.06
C LEU A 137 11.00 17.89 2.32
N ASP A 138 12.07 18.55 1.86
CA ASP A 138 12.06 20.01 1.74
C ASP A 138 11.00 20.47 0.72
N PRO A 139 10.58 21.75 0.75
CA PRO A 139 9.50 22.25 -0.09
C PRO A 139 9.73 22.05 -1.60
N GLU A 140 10.98 22.16 -2.07
CA GLU A 140 11.33 22.00 -3.48
C GLU A 140 11.13 20.54 -3.93
N ARG A 141 11.66 19.60 -3.15
CA ARG A 141 11.49 18.16 -3.42
C ARG A 141 10.04 17.71 -3.27
N ALA A 142 9.31 18.24 -2.29
CA ALA A 142 7.89 17.96 -2.12
C ALA A 142 7.08 18.42 -3.34
N GLN A 143 7.36 19.63 -3.86
CA GLN A 143 6.73 20.13 -5.08
C GLN A 143 7.07 19.27 -6.31
N ARG A 144 8.34 18.87 -6.45
CA ARG A 144 8.78 17.98 -7.54
C ARG A 144 8.09 16.62 -7.48
N LEU A 145 7.98 16.01 -6.29
CA LEU A 145 7.26 14.75 -6.10
C LEU A 145 5.79 14.89 -6.48
N ALA A 146 5.13 15.97 -6.05
CA ALA A 146 3.74 16.24 -6.37
C ALA A 146 3.50 16.39 -7.89
N LEU A 147 4.37 17.14 -8.59
CA LEU A 147 4.29 17.31 -10.05
C LEU A 147 4.47 15.97 -10.78
N LEU A 148 5.45 15.17 -10.35
CA LEU A 148 5.71 13.85 -10.94
C LEU A 148 4.56 12.87 -10.68
N ASN A 149 3.97 12.86 -9.48
CA ASN A 149 2.78 12.05 -9.16
C ASN A 149 1.59 12.43 -10.06
N THR A 150 1.35 13.72 -10.28
CA THR A 150 0.30 14.20 -11.19
C THR A 150 0.54 13.71 -12.62
N ARG A 151 1.74 13.94 -13.15
CA ARG A 151 2.12 13.51 -14.51
C ARG A 151 2.00 11.99 -14.67
N TYR A 152 2.45 11.23 -13.68
CA TYR A 152 2.38 9.78 -13.68
C TYR A 152 0.93 9.29 -13.72
N ARG A 153 0.05 9.88 -12.91
CA ARG A 153 -1.38 9.55 -12.90
C ARG A 153 -2.06 9.88 -14.22
N GLU A 154 -1.82 11.06 -14.77
CA GLU A 154 -2.38 11.47 -16.06
C GLU A 154 -1.99 10.49 -17.17
N ARG A 155 -0.74 9.99 -17.15
CA ARG A 155 -0.24 9.05 -18.15
C ARG A 155 -0.80 7.64 -17.99
N PHE A 156 -0.84 7.09 -16.77
CA PHE A 156 -1.11 5.66 -16.56
C PHE A 156 -2.51 5.37 -15.99
N GLY A 157 -3.12 6.34 -15.33
CA GLY A 157 -4.43 6.21 -14.68
C GLY A 157 -4.40 5.43 -13.36
N PHE A 158 -3.25 5.32 -12.71
CA PHE A 158 -3.05 4.73 -11.37
C PHE A 158 -1.86 5.43 -10.68
N PRO A 159 -1.76 5.40 -9.33
CA PRO A 159 -0.68 6.05 -8.61
C PRO A 159 0.67 5.37 -8.86
N TYR A 160 1.74 6.11 -8.64
CA TYR A 160 3.08 5.55 -8.60
C TYR A 160 3.25 4.71 -7.33
N VAL A 161 3.44 3.40 -7.51
CA VAL A 161 3.66 2.45 -6.42
C VAL A 161 5.11 1.98 -6.44
N VAL A 162 5.74 2.05 -5.28
CA VAL A 162 7.12 1.60 -5.08
C VAL A 162 7.27 1.07 -3.66
N CYS A 163 8.06 0.03 -3.49
CA CYS A 163 8.41 -0.52 -2.20
C CYS A 163 9.41 0.43 -1.51
N ALA A 164 8.86 1.46 -0.85
CA ALA A 164 9.62 2.58 -0.30
C ALA A 164 10.73 2.14 0.67
N ARG A 165 10.51 1.04 1.41
CA ARG A 165 11.49 0.44 2.34
C ARG A 165 12.72 -0.19 1.67
N GLU A 166 12.64 -0.51 0.38
CA GLU A 166 13.79 -1.04 -0.38
C GLU A 166 14.60 0.08 -1.06
N LYS A 167 14.14 1.33 -1.02
CA LYS A 167 14.86 2.48 -1.57
C LYS A 167 15.79 3.06 -0.52
N LYS A 168 17.00 3.45 -0.93
CA LYS A 168 18.03 3.94 0.01
C LYS A 168 17.76 5.37 0.47
N SER A 169 17.02 6.16 -0.32
CA SER A 169 16.69 7.54 0.02
C SER A 169 15.49 8.05 -0.77
N SER A 170 14.96 9.20 -0.35
CA SER A 170 13.88 9.90 -1.04
C SER A 170 14.28 10.41 -2.43
N GLU A 171 15.57 10.70 -2.65
CA GLU A 171 16.12 11.07 -3.95
C GLU A 171 16.05 9.91 -4.94
N GLN A 172 16.38 8.69 -4.51
CA GLN A 172 16.23 7.50 -5.36
C GLN A 172 14.78 7.25 -5.76
N ILE A 173 13.83 7.58 -4.89
CA ILE A 173 12.40 7.49 -5.20
C ILE A 173 12.02 8.50 -6.29
N LEU A 174 12.51 9.73 -6.21
CA LEU A 174 12.29 10.77 -7.22
C LEU A 174 12.90 10.39 -8.57
N GLU A 175 14.12 9.86 -8.56
CA GLU A 175 14.82 9.38 -9.77
C GLU A 175 14.09 8.19 -10.41
N ASP A 176 13.66 7.21 -9.60
CA ASP A 176 12.88 6.05 -10.07
C ASP A 176 11.56 6.49 -10.71
N LEU A 177 10.83 7.41 -10.06
CA LEU A 177 9.60 7.98 -10.58
C LEU A 177 9.83 8.75 -11.90
N GLN A 178 10.90 9.54 -11.98
CA GLN A 178 11.24 10.27 -13.20
C GLN A 178 11.62 9.34 -14.37
N GLN A 179 12.21 8.18 -14.09
CA GLN A 179 12.48 7.19 -15.13
C GLN A 179 11.22 6.42 -15.53
N ARG A 180 10.42 6.01 -14.56
CA ARG A 180 9.21 5.20 -14.77
C ARG A 180 8.09 5.96 -15.48
N VAL A 181 7.98 7.28 -15.28
CA VAL A 181 6.99 8.11 -16.00
C VAL A 181 7.22 8.14 -17.52
N GLU A 182 8.38 7.70 -18.02
CA GLU A 182 8.66 7.60 -19.45
C GLU A 182 8.36 6.23 -20.06
N ARG A 183 8.00 5.22 -19.25
CA ARG A 183 7.74 3.85 -19.72
C ARG A 183 6.41 3.70 -20.47
N SER A 184 6.24 2.54 -21.08
CA SER A 184 4.96 2.10 -21.64
C SER A 184 3.97 1.81 -20.50
N ARG A 185 2.67 1.91 -20.79
CA ARG A 185 1.62 1.62 -19.80
C ARG A 185 1.63 0.16 -19.34
N GLU A 186 1.92 -0.76 -20.27
CA GLU A 186 1.99 -2.19 -20.00
C GLU A 186 3.16 -2.52 -19.05
N ASP A 187 4.36 -1.99 -19.36
CA ASP A 187 5.53 -2.16 -18.51
C ASP A 187 5.31 -1.59 -17.11
N GLU A 188 4.62 -0.45 -17.02
CA GLU A 188 4.41 0.21 -15.75
C GLU A 188 3.34 -0.47 -14.90
N LEU A 189 2.31 -1.06 -15.52
CA LEU A 189 1.36 -1.90 -14.79
C LEU A 189 2.08 -3.12 -14.18
N ARG A 190 2.93 -3.81 -14.96
CA ARG A 190 3.73 -4.93 -14.47
C ARG A 190 4.67 -4.49 -13.35
N THR A 191 5.41 -3.40 -13.57
CA THR A 191 6.35 -2.84 -12.58
C THR A 191 5.63 -2.48 -11.28
N GLY A 192 4.49 -1.78 -11.36
CA GLY A 192 3.71 -1.42 -10.18
C GLY A 192 3.27 -2.65 -9.37
N ILE A 193 2.83 -3.72 -10.04
CA ILE A 193 2.47 -4.97 -9.37
C ILE A 193 3.68 -5.66 -8.75
N ASP A 194 4.84 -5.64 -9.41
CA ASP A 194 6.08 -6.17 -8.82
C ASP A 194 6.49 -5.40 -7.54
N GLU A 195 6.26 -4.09 -7.50
CA GLU A 195 6.44 -3.28 -6.29
C GLU A 195 5.43 -3.64 -5.20
N VAL A 196 4.16 -3.92 -5.55
CA VAL A 196 3.15 -4.42 -4.59
C VAL A 196 3.56 -5.77 -4.00
N LYS A 197 4.11 -6.70 -4.80
CA LYS A 197 4.60 -7.99 -4.30
C LYS A 197 5.71 -7.81 -3.26
N LYS A 198 6.62 -6.86 -3.48
CA LYS A 198 7.69 -6.52 -2.52
C LYS A 198 7.12 -5.95 -1.22
N ILE A 199 6.18 -5.00 -1.31
CA ILE A 199 5.48 -4.44 -0.14
C ILE A 199 4.80 -5.57 0.63
N CYS A 200 4.05 -6.44 -0.07
CA CYS A 200 3.35 -7.57 0.53
C CYS A 200 4.29 -8.51 1.29
N ARG A 201 5.42 -8.87 0.67
CA ARG A 201 6.47 -9.68 1.31
C ARG A 201 6.97 -9.04 2.60
N LEU A 202 7.29 -7.74 2.58
CA LEU A 202 7.77 -7.03 3.76
C LEU A 202 6.71 -6.94 4.86
N ARG A 203 5.44 -6.71 4.49
CA ARG A 203 4.33 -6.71 5.45
C ARG A 203 4.10 -8.09 6.07
N LEU A 204 4.21 -9.17 5.30
CA LEU A 204 4.17 -10.54 5.84
C LEU A 204 5.32 -10.79 6.83
N GLN A 205 6.54 -10.35 6.51
CA GLN A 205 7.71 -10.46 7.40
C GLN A 205 7.61 -9.58 8.66
N GLU A 206 6.81 -8.51 8.63
CA GLU A 206 6.49 -7.74 9.85
C GLU A 206 5.53 -8.47 10.78
N LEU A 207 4.68 -9.34 10.24
CA LEU A 207 3.62 -10.05 10.98
C LEU A 207 4.02 -11.47 11.40
N VAL A 208 4.95 -12.11 10.69
CA VAL A 208 5.28 -13.52 10.88
C VAL A 208 6.79 -13.74 10.81
N ALA A 209 7.30 -14.66 11.63
CA ALA A 209 8.66 -15.19 11.55
C ALA A 209 8.61 -16.70 11.29
N ASP A 210 9.59 -17.22 10.56
CA ASP A 210 9.84 -18.66 10.51
C ASP A 210 10.17 -19.18 11.92
N ASP A 211 9.81 -20.45 12.19
CA ASP A 211 10.07 -21.12 13.48
C ASP A 211 11.57 -21.38 13.71
#